data_AF-W9VCV7-F1
#
_entry.id   AF-W9VCV7-F1
#
_cell.length_a   1.000
_cell.length_b   1.000
_cell.length_c   1.000
_cell.angle_alpha   90.00
_cell.angle_beta   90.00
_cell.angle_gamma   90.00
#
_symmetry.space_group_name_H-M   'P 1'
#
loop_
_entity.id
_entity.type
_entity.pdbx_description
1 polymer ?
#
loop_
_entity_poly.entity_id
_entity_poly.type
_entity_poly.pdbx_seq_one_letter_code
_entity_poly.pdbx_strand_id
1 'polypeptide(L)'
;MADGTNPSTRKRKATSPAADVHRPEIPPSPGSSISEDSSISATGRWLRGQPDHIEHWLRGLPDPLDGYAFDDEEPPHRPLSVDNCDINREKYSWYCTSSYLDALAASHSFPTSSPAGLTDYDETYCSAVLLRPRINPDLLLFHADVCDSLAGQSEYTIMMSLHIFVAPSAEYQYMLDKEPEFKGLAEYYDHPWIKTMAFDGPPPQPDHTYGFHPSKFTKFQRRKLNMNPSGEFYHVAKHDLWFPFLTSHCKCGRRAREIGERAALHSMTVAMQAIVNLYRRANRAWELHRTIRGFSIVYDEKSAVIFGHYAEIDGQRTSFYRDVIKKVDLTDETEKWTCWRFVLNVCQYYSSSFLQQLQEVIDELPDPAEAAEVRPGPAGGGGDSTDAAPSIEILD
;
A
#
# COMPACT_ATOMS: atom_id res chain seq x y z
N MET A 1 -53.08 9.04 54.43
CA MET A 1 -52.50 8.35 53.25
C MET A 1 -52.92 9.15 52.04
N ALA A 2 -51.94 9.78 51.39
CA ALA A 2 -52.12 10.92 50.49
C ALA A 2 -52.28 10.49 49.01
N ASP A 3 -53.03 11.33 48.29
CA ASP A 3 -53.01 11.71 46.86
C ASP A 3 -52.80 10.65 45.76
N GLY A 4 -53.43 10.74 44.59
CA GLY A 4 -54.19 11.82 43.97
C GLY A 4 -54.43 11.48 42.49
N THR A 5 -55.60 11.83 41.98
CA THR A 5 -56.25 11.44 40.72
C THR A 5 -55.88 12.29 39.49
N ASN A 6 -55.61 11.61 38.36
CA ASN A 6 -56.09 11.69 36.95
C ASN A 6 -56.73 12.99 36.33
N PRO A 7 -56.99 13.09 34.99
CA PRO A 7 -56.64 14.23 34.13
C PRO A 7 -57.85 15.00 33.51
N SER A 8 -57.60 16.09 32.74
CA SER A 8 -58.23 16.43 31.41
C SER A 8 -58.41 17.95 31.07
N THR A 9 -57.97 18.31 29.86
CA THR A 9 -58.49 19.24 28.80
C THR A 9 -59.16 20.64 29.01
N ARG A 10 -58.64 21.62 28.20
CA ARG A 10 -59.26 22.59 27.23
C ARG A 10 -59.77 24.01 27.61
N LYS A 11 -59.24 25.06 26.90
CA LYS A 11 -59.89 26.15 26.06
C LYS A 11 -58.93 27.37 25.84
N ARG A 12 -58.55 27.82 24.61
CA ARG A 12 -59.05 28.94 23.70
C ARG A 12 -59.19 30.33 24.39
N LYS A 13 -58.82 31.55 23.88
CA LYS A 13 -58.48 32.15 22.54
C LYS A 13 -58.01 33.65 22.67
N ALA A 14 -57.35 34.20 21.62
CA ALA A 14 -57.21 35.63 21.14
C ALA A 14 -56.23 36.60 21.87
N THR A 15 -55.45 37.55 21.25
CA THR A 15 -55.64 38.44 20.07
C THR A 15 -54.29 39.09 19.61
N SER A 16 -54.11 39.46 18.32
CA SER A 16 -52.99 40.28 17.74
C SER A 16 -53.26 41.80 17.79
N PRO A 17 -52.31 42.71 17.39
CA PRO A 17 -52.18 43.15 15.97
C PRO A 17 -50.73 43.50 15.49
N ALA A 18 -50.63 44.03 14.27
CA ALA A 18 -49.53 44.00 13.29
C ALA A 18 -48.72 45.31 13.07
N ALA A 19 -47.59 45.21 12.34
CA ALA A 19 -47.02 46.15 11.33
C ALA A 19 -45.77 45.46 10.70
N ASP A 20 -45.79 44.91 9.49
CA ASP A 20 -45.70 45.48 8.11
C ASP A 20 -44.33 46.06 7.72
N VAL A 21 -43.78 45.59 6.58
CA VAL A 21 -43.02 46.31 5.52
C VAL A 21 -42.28 45.32 4.58
N HIS A 22 -42.83 45.23 3.36
CA HIS A 22 -42.27 45.01 2.01
C HIS A 22 -41.34 43.86 1.60
N ARG A 23 -41.88 43.03 0.70
CA ARG A 23 -41.23 42.39 -0.46
C ARG A 23 -41.43 43.27 -1.72
N PRO A 24 -40.60 43.09 -2.77
CA PRO A 24 -41.19 42.87 -4.10
C PRO A 24 -40.55 41.71 -4.88
N GLU A 25 -41.29 41.27 -5.89
CA GLU A 25 -41.21 40.02 -6.65
C GLU A 25 -40.84 40.22 -8.14
N ILE A 26 -39.99 39.32 -8.68
CA ILE A 26 -40.00 38.61 -10.01
C ILE A 26 -39.70 39.44 -11.30
N PRO A 27 -38.94 38.92 -12.32
CA PRO A 27 -39.47 38.03 -13.39
C PRO A 27 -38.59 36.81 -13.77
N PRO A 28 -39.12 35.80 -14.49
CA PRO A 28 -38.40 34.60 -14.94
C PRO A 28 -37.94 34.64 -16.42
N SER A 29 -36.85 33.89 -16.68
CA SER A 29 -36.29 33.22 -17.89
C SER A 29 -36.42 33.82 -19.31
N PRO A 30 -35.40 33.58 -20.17
CA PRO A 30 -35.61 32.59 -21.23
C PRO A 30 -34.40 31.67 -21.49
N GLY A 31 -34.69 30.47 -22.00
CA GLY A 31 -33.68 29.49 -22.40
C GLY A 31 -33.06 29.77 -23.76
N SER A 32 -31.92 29.13 -24.01
CA SER A 32 -31.44 28.77 -25.34
C SER A 32 -30.68 27.45 -25.26
N SER A 33 -31.18 26.46 -25.99
CA SER A 33 -30.57 25.17 -26.29
C SER A 33 -29.27 25.32 -27.08
N ILE A 34 -28.22 24.61 -26.68
CA ILE A 34 -27.17 24.11 -27.58
C ILE A 34 -26.85 22.67 -27.17
N SER A 35 -26.85 21.80 -28.18
CA SER A 35 -26.59 20.36 -28.20
C SER A 35 -25.11 20.00 -28.04
N GLU A 36 -24.89 18.79 -27.50
CA GLU A 36 -23.79 17.83 -27.71
C GLU A 36 -22.31 18.28 -27.79
N ASP A 37 -21.54 17.54 -26.97
CA ASP A 37 -20.19 17.03 -27.22
C ASP A 37 -18.96 17.76 -26.64
N SER A 38 -17.96 16.94 -26.29
CA SER A 38 -16.57 17.23 -25.87
C SER A 38 -16.25 17.48 -24.37
N SER A 39 -15.83 16.40 -23.71
CA SER A 39 -14.51 16.22 -23.06
C SER A 39 -13.74 17.49 -22.61
N ILE A 40 -13.47 17.60 -21.30
CA ILE A 40 -12.14 17.82 -20.66
C ILE A 40 -12.40 18.09 -19.16
N SER A 41 -11.98 17.16 -18.30
CA SER A 41 -12.01 17.37 -16.84
C SER A 41 -10.91 18.35 -16.43
N ALA A 42 -11.29 19.34 -15.62
CA ALA A 42 -10.42 20.39 -15.08
C ALA A 42 -9.36 19.90 -14.06
N THR A 43 -9.05 18.60 -14.03
CA THR A 43 -8.06 17.97 -13.15
C THR A 43 -6.67 17.80 -13.77
N GLY A 44 -6.52 18.05 -15.08
CA GLY A 44 -5.28 17.77 -15.81
C GLY A 44 -4.24 18.90 -15.90
N ARG A 45 -4.44 20.06 -15.24
CA ARG A 45 -3.54 21.23 -15.39
C ARG A 45 -2.51 21.43 -14.27
N TRP A 46 -2.62 20.69 -13.16
CA TRP A 46 -1.76 20.89 -11.98
C TRP A 46 -0.45 20.10 -11.97
N LEU A 47 -0.28 19.11 -12.85
CA LEU A 47 0.88 18.19 -12.80
C LEU A 47 1.87 18.35 -13.96
N ARG A 48 1.86 19.49 -14.65
CA ARG A 48 2.91 19.80 -15.63
C ARG A 48 3.61 21.12 -15.32
N GLY A 49 4.74 20.96 -14.62
CA GLY A 49 5.89 21.86 -14.63
C GLY A 49 5.77 23.09 -13.74
N GLN A 50 6.53 23.12 -12.63
CA GLN A 50 7.65 24.05 -12.40
C GLN A 50 8.25 23.81 -10.99
N PRO A 51 9.58 23.87 -10.79
CA PRO A 51 10.25 23.61 -9.50
C PRO A 51 10.00 24.67 -8.41
N ASP A 52 9.42 25.82 -8.77
CA ASP A 52 9.55 27.04 -7.98
C ASP A 52 8.53 27.16 -6.82
N HIS A 53 7.59 26.21 -6.71
CA HIS A 53 6.51 26.31 -5.72
C HIS A 53 6.90 25.81 -4.31
N ILE A 54 7.97 25.01 -4.21
CA ILE A 54 8.51 24.50 -2.93
C ILE A 54 9.42 25.54 -2.26
N GLU A 55 10.19 26.31 -3.03
CA GLU A 55 11.10 27.34 -2.47
C GLU A 55 10.37 28.48 -1.74
N HIS A 56 9.15 28.82 -2.15
CA HIS A 56 8.33 29.82 -1.46
C HIS A 56 7.82 29.32 -0.09
N TRP A 57 7.73 27.99 0.10
CA TRP A 57 7.28 27.38 1.36
C TRP A 57 8.43 27.20 2.37
N LEU A 58 9.66 27.03 1.88
CA LEU A 58 10.86 26.80 2.71
C LEU A 58 11.38 28.06 3.46
N ARG A 59 10.98 29.28 3.07
CA ARG A 59 11.46 30.53 3.69
C ARG A 59 10.79 30.90 5.04
N GLY A 60 9.91 30.05 5.57
CA GLY A 60 9.08 30.35 6.73
C GLY A 60 9.29 29.46 7.96
N LEU A 61 10.26 28.54 7.96
CA LEU A 61 10.49 27.62 9.08
C LEU A 61 11.65 28.11 9.97
N PRO A 62 11.51 28.08 11.31
CA PRO A 62 12.63 28.35 12.20
C PRO A 62 13.65 27.20 12.17
N ASP A 63 14.93 27.52 12.36
CA ASP A 63 16.04 26.56 12.32
C ASP A 63 15.87 25.42 13.34
N PRO A 64 16.34 24.19 13.04
CA PRO A 64 16.30 23.08 13.98
C PRO A 64 17.30 23.31 15.11
N LEU A 65 16.82 23.29 16.36
CA LEU A 65 17.69 23.31 17.54
C LEU A 65 18.42 21.97 17.70
N ASP A 66 19.73 22.09 17.90
CA ASP A 66 20.71 21.01 18.11
C ASP A 66 20.39 20.08 19.29
N GLY A 67 20.71 18.80 19.07
CA GLY A 67 21.53 17.99 19.98
C GLY A 67 20.88 17.46 21.27
N TYR A 68 20.45 16.20 21.24
CA TYR A 68 20.37 15.36 22.45
C TYR A 68 21.04 14.01 22.20
N ALA A 69 22.20 13.83 22.82
CA ALA A 69 22.88 12.55 22.98
C ALA A 69 22.21 11.78 24.14
N PHE A 70 21.93 10.50 23.93
CA PHE A 70 21.51 9.60 25.01
C PHE A 70 22.74 8.82 25.50
N ASP A 71 23.04 8.94 26.80
CA ASP A 71 24.01 8.12 27.51
C ASP A 71 23.45 6.70 27.70
N ASP A 72 24.17 5.70 27.20
CA ASP A 72 23.95 4.28 27.47
C ASP A 72 24.59 3.91 28.82
N GLU A 73 23.83 3.54 29.84
CA GLU A 73 24.17 2.49 30.83
C GLU A 73 22.93 2.07 31.64
N GLU A 74 22.49 0.81 31.51
CA GLU A 74 21.53 0.16 32.41
C GLU A 74 22.16 -1.13 33.03
N PRO A 75 21.89 -1.45 34.31
CA PRO A 75 22.60 -2.51 35.05
C PRO A 75 22.00 -3.92 34.84
N PRO A 76 22.73 -5.00 35.20
CA PRO A 76 22.45 -6.34 34.70
C PRO A 76 21.32 -7.01 35.48
N HIS A 77 20.17 -7.23 34.84
CA HIS A 77 19.13 -8.11 35.37
C HIS A 77 19.19 -9.52 34.75
N ARG A 78 19.12 -10.49 35.67
CA ARG A 78 19.25 -11.95 35.55
C ARG A 78 18.33 -12.55 34.45
N PRO A 79 18.76 -13.59 33.71
CA PRO A 79 17.99 -14.12 32.58
C PRO A 79 16.73 -14.83 33.09
N LEU A 80 15.56 -14.29 32.77
CA LEU A 80 14.31 -15.05 32.83
C LEU A 80 14.29 -16.03 31.66
N SER A 81 13.85 -17.25 31.98
CA SER A 81 13.93 -18.45 31.16
C SER A 81 13.43 -18.26 29.73
N VAL A 82 14.24 -18.79 28.83
CA VAL A 82 13.97 -19.08 27.42
C VAL A 82 12.71 -19.97 27.29
N ASP A 83 11.95 -19.73 26.23
CA ASP A 83 10.83 -20.53 25.71
C ASP A 83 9.45 -20.37 26.37
N ASN A 84 8.71 -19.33 25.95
CA ASN A 84 7.25 -19.42 25.82
C ASN A 84 6.66 -18.38 24.84
N CYS A 85 7.42 -18.01 23.80
CA CYS A 85 6.82 -17.43 22.61
C CYS A 85 6.51 -18.61 21.70
N ASP A 86 5.24 -19.05 21.66
CA ASP A 86 4.73 -19.94 20.61
C ASP A 86 4.84 -19.20 19.28
N ILE A 87 6.06 -19.12 18.75
CA ILE A 87 6.30 -18.78 17.35
C ILE A 87 5.50 -19.82 16.58
N ASN A 88 4.62 -19.37 15.71
CA ASN A 88 3.95 -20.23 14.73
C ASN A 88 5.06 -20.87 13.87
N ARG A 89 5.60 -22.00 14.37
CA ARG A 89 6.98 -22.43 14.14
C ARG A 89 7.20 -22.76 12.67
N GLU A 90 6.14 -23.12 11.97
CA GLU A 90 6.15 -23.40 10.53
C GLU A 90 6.25 -22.12 9.69
N LYS A 91 5.37 -21.13 9.93
CA LYS A 91 5.29 -19.87 9.17
C LYS A 91 6.61 -19.10 9.15
N TYR A 92 7.28 -18.98 10.30
CA TYR A 92 8.49 -18.18 10.43
C TYR A 92 9.80 -18.99 10.55
N SER A 93 9.73 -20.33 10.43
CA SER A 93 10.89 -21.23 10.55
C SER A 93 12.11 -20.78 9.75
N TRP A 94 11.88 -20.37 8.50
CA TRP A 94 12.91 -19.95 7.55
C TRP A 94 13.64 -18.67 7.97
N TYR A 95 12.96 -17.77 8.68
CA TYR A 95 13.53 -16.48 9.10
C TYR A 95 14.28 -16.58 10.43
N CYS A 96 14.15 -17.70 11.16
CA CYS A 96 14.79 -17.92 12.46
C CYS A 96 16.32 -18.01 12.36
N THR A 97 16.86 -18.46 11.23
CA THR A 97 18.31 -18.62 11.04
C THR A 97 18.94 -17.31 10.60
N SER A 98 20.08 -16.95 11.21
CA SER A 98 20.85 -15.79 10.77
C SER A 98 21.35 -15.93 9.34
N SER A 99 21.60 -17.17 8.88
CA SER A 99 21.98 -17.50 7.51
C SER A 99 20.95 -17.10 6.46
N TYR A 100 19.70 -16.84 6.86
CA TYR A 100 18.70 -16.34 5.93
C TYR A 100 19.04 -14.95 5.39
N LEU A 101 19.75 -14.13 6.17
CA LEU A 101 20.28 -12.86 5.67
C LEU A 101 21.33 -13.06 4.57
N ASP A 102 22.14 -14.13 4.66
CA ASP A 102 23.11 -14.46 3.62
C ASP A 102 22.40 -14.90 2.32
N ALA A 103 21.29 -15.64 2.43
CA ALA A 103 20.45 -16.01 1.29
C ALA A 103 19.80 -14.78 0.63
N LEU A 104 19.28 -13.85 1.44
CA LEU A 104 18.76 -12.57 0.94
C LEU A 104 19.85 -11.75 0.26
N ALA A 105 21.04 -11.66 0.85
CA ALA A 105 22.17 -10.93 0.28
C ALA A 105 22.67 -11.56 -1.03
N ALA A 106 22.68 -12.90 -1.14
CA ALA A 106 22.97 -13.61 -2.38
C ALA A 106 21.96 -13.28 -3.49
N SER A 107 20.71 -12.98 -3.11
CA SER A 107 19.64 -12.47 -3.98
C SER A 107 19.61 -10.93 -4.09
N HIS A 108 20.68 -10.24 -3.70
CA HIS A 108 20.82 -8.78 -3.71
C HIS A 108 19.78 -8.02 -2.89
N SER A 109 19.30 -8.60 -1.79
CA SER A 109 18.37 -7.98 -0.84
C SER A 109 19.04 -7.73 0.51
N PHE A 110 19.11 -6.47 0.94
CA PHE A 110 19.87 -6.05 2.11
C PHE A 110 18.97 -5.45 3.20
N PRO A 111 19.19 -5.78 4.49
CA PRO A 111 18.37 -5.30 5.60
C PRO A 111 18.68 -3.86 6.04
N THR A 112 19.56 -3.17 5.31
CA THR A 112 20.09 -1.85 5.63
C THR A 112 19.84 -0.86 4.49
N SER A 113 20.09 0.40 4.79
CA SER A 113 20.19 1.45 3.79
C SER A 113 21.31 1.16 2.80
N SER A 114 21.11 1.57 1.55
CA SER A 114 22.21 1.67 0.60
C SER A 114 23.20 2.75 1.06
N PRO A 115 24.51 2.60 0.76
CA PRO A 115 25.47 3.69 0.90
C PRO A 115 25.07 4.98 0.18
N ALA A 116 24.29 4.90 -0.90
CA ALA A 116 23.80 6.06 -1.63
C ALA A 116 22.53 6.67 -0.99
N GLY A 117 21.84 5.93 -0.12
CA GLY A 117 20.60 6.36 0.54
C GLY A 117 19.40 6.51 -0.39
N LEU A 118 18.31 7.06 0.15
CA LEU A 118 17.10 7.41 -0.60
C LEU A 118 17.30 8.66 -1.45
N THR A 119 16.31 8.97 -2.30
CA THR A 119 16.23 10.29 -2.91
C THR A 119 15.74 11.33 -1.91
N ASP A 120 16.24 12.56 -1.98
CA ASP A 120 15.78 13.69 -1.14
C ASP A 120 14.26 13.89 -1.24
N TYR A 121 13.68 13.60 -2.42
CA TYR A 121 12.24 13.64 -2.64
C TYR A 121 11.50 12.64 -1.75
N ASP A 122 11.92 11.37 -1.70
CA ASP A 122 11.23 10.34 -0.92
C ASP A 122 11.41 10.53 0.59
N GLU A 123 12.57 10.99 1.03
CA GLU A 123 12.79 11.37 2.43
C GLU A 123 11.84 12.49 2.86
N THR A 124 11.73 13.54 2.03
CA THR A 124 10.83 14.67 2.25
C THR A 124 9.37 14.23 2.16
N TYR A 125 9.00 13.37 1.20
CA TYR A 125 7.64 12.88 1.02
C TYR A 125 7.18 12.05 2.23
N CYS A 126 8.04 11.16 2.73
CA CYS A 126 7.72 10.36 3.91
C CYS A 126 7.50 11.23 5.14
N SER A 127 8.41 12.17 5.41
CA SER A 127 8.33 13.06 6.58
C SER A 127 7.17 14.06 6.51
N ALA A 128 6.97 14.71 5.35
CA ALA A 128 6.01 15.80 5.20
C ALA A 128 4.58 15.33 4.86
N VAL A 129 4.43 14.20 4.14
CA VAL A 129 3.12 13.71 3.65
C VAL A 129 2.67 12.48 4.43
N LEU A 130 3.52 11.46 4.53
CA LEU A 130 3.09 10.18 5.11
C LEU A 130 3.07 10.18 6.64
N LEU A 131 3.95 10.91 7.29
CA LEU A 131 3.93 11.09 8.76
C LEU A 131 3.06 12.27 9.21
N ARG A 132 2.36 12.93 8.28
CA ARG A 132 1.52 14.08 8.61
C ARG A 132 0.42 13.69 9.60
N PRO A 133 0.18 14.49 10.66
CA PRO A 133 -0.92 14.27 11.58
C PRO A 133 -2.28 14.25 10.89
N ARG A 134 -3.13 13.30 11.31
CA ARG A 134 -4.58 13.27 11.01
C ARG A 134 -5.35 13.49 12.30
N ILE A 135 -6.61 13.91 12.15
CA ILE A 135 -7.57 13.89 13.26
C ILE A 135 -7.74 12.43 13.68
N ASN A 136 -7.52 12.17 14.96
CA ASN A 136 -7.66 10.83 15.49
C ASN A 136 -9.15 10.47 15.61
N PRO A 137 -9.51 9.20 15.39
CA PRO A 137 -10.87 8.75 15.52
C PRO A 137 -11.34 8.84 16.98
N ASP A 138 -12.35 9.68 17.26
CA ASP A 138 -12.93 9.86 18.61
C ASP A 138 -13.52 8.55 19.18
N LEU A 139 -13.95 7.64 18.29
CA LEU A 139 -14.59 6.37 18.65
C LEU A 139 -13.61 5.26 19.02
N LEU A 140 -12.32 5.42 18.70
CA LEU A 140 -11.30 4.41 18.92
C LEU A 140 -10.49 4.79 20.15
N LEU A 141 -10.75 4.07 21.23
CA LEU A 141 -10.10 4.31 22.52
C LEU A 141 -8.75 3.59 22.57
N PHE A 142 -7.72 4.21 21.98
CA PHE A 142 -6.35 3.75 22.15
C PHE A 142 -5.73 4.44 23.36
N HIS A 143 -5.75 3.81 24.52
CA HIS A 143 -5.00 4.29 25.68
C HIS A 143 -3.63 3.62 25.73
N ALA A 144 -2.58 4.37 26.12
CA ALA A 144 -1.23 3.81 26.22
C ALA A 144 -1.12 2.67 27.24
N ASP A 145 -1.98 2.66 28.27
CA ASP A 145 -2.05 1.58 29.28
C ASP A 145 -2.44 0.21 28.70
N VAL A 146 -3.05 0.18 27.51
CA VAL A 146 -3.30 -1.07 26.77
C VAL A 146 -1.99 -1.78 26.49
N CYS A 147 -0.91 -1.05 26.16
CA CYS A 147 0.40 -1.62 25.90
C CYS A 147 0.99 -2.30 27.15
N ASP A 148 0.82 -1.69 28.33
CA ASP A 148 1.25 -2.28 29.60
C ASP A 148 0.50 -3.58 29.92
N SER A 149 -0.80 -3.64 29.62
CA SER A 149 -1.62 -4.84 29.82
C SER A 149 -1.19 -6.02 28.92
N LEU A 150 -0.47 -5.73 27.83
CA LEU A 150 -0.01 -6.71 26.85
C LEU A 150 1.38 -7.27 27.16
N ALA A 151 2.03 -6.81 28.23
CA ALA A 151 3.31 -7.33 28.65
C ALA A 151 3.25 -8.86 28.91
N GLY A 152 4.10 -9.61 28.21
CA GLY A 152 4.16 -11.07 28.32
C GLY A 152 3.00 -11.83 27.68
N GLN A 153 2.14 -11.16 26.92
CA GLN A 153 1.06 -11.81 26.18
C GLN A 153 1.56 -12.49 24.89
N SER A 154 0.70 -13.32 24.31
CA SER A 154 0.98 -13.99 23.03
C SER A 154 0.99 -13.00 21.86
N GLU A 155 1.71 -13.34 20.77
CA GLU A 155 1.70 -12.57 19.52
C GLU A 155 0.27 -12.36 18.99
N TYR A 156 -0.58 -13.39 19.11
CA TYR A 156 -1.99 -13.30 18.70
C TYR A 156 -2.78 -12.31 19.56
N THR A 157 -2.55 -12.29 20.87
CA THR A 157 -3.20 -11.32 21.77
C THR A 157 -2.78 -9.89 21.40
N ILE A 158 -1.49 -9.66 21.18
CA ILE A 158 -0.96 -8.35 20.78
C ILE A 158 -1.56 -7.92 19.45
N MET A 159 -1.62 -8.82 18.47
CA MET A 159 -2.23 -8.56 17.17
C MET A 159 -3.71 -8.19 17.34
N MET A 160 -4.51 -8.97 18.06
CA MET A 160 -5.93 -8.66 18.23
C MET A 160 -6.19 -7.35 18.98
N SER A 161 -5.31 -6.97 19.92
CA SER A 161 -5.50 -5.77 20.72
C SER A 161 -4.95 -4.49 20.08
N LEU A 162 -3.80 -4.57 19.37
CA LEU A 162 -3.11 -3.38 18.86
C LEU A 162 -3.21 -3.19 17.35
N HIS A 163 -3.48 -4.24 16.57
CA HIS A 163 -3.31 -4.18 15.12
C HIS A 163 -4.16 -3.11 14.46
N ILE A 164 -5.40 -2.88 14.94
CA ILE A 164 -6.26 -1.81 14.41
C ILE A 164 -5.67 -0.40 14.57
N PHE A 165 -4.76 -0.20 15.53
CA PHE A 165 -4.06 1.07 15.78
C PHE A 165 -2.71 1.16 15.07
N VAL A 166 -2.19 0.04 14.56
CA VAL A 166 -0.91 0.01 13.86
C VAL A 166 -1.11 -0.09 12.34
N ALA A 167 -2.01 -0.98 11.91
CA ALA A 167 -2.36 -1.27 10.54
C ALA A 167 -3.89 -1.31 10.37
N PRO A 168 -4.56 -0.14 10.37
CA PRO A 168 -6.01 -0.06 10.19
C PRO A 168 -6.45 -0.58 8.82
N SER A 169 -7.65 -1.16 8.76
CA SER A 169 -8.26 -1.66 7.53
C SER A 169 -8.61 -0.52 6.56
N ALA A 170 -8.08 -0.60 5.34
CA ALA A 170 -8.38 0.33 4.26
C ALA A 170 -9.79 0.08 3.68
N GLU A 171 -10.19 -1.20 3.60
CA GLU A 171 -11.53 -1.58 3.15
C GLU A 171 -12.61 -1.10 4.11
N TYR A 172 -12.37 -1.25 5.43
CA TYR A 172 -13.27 -0.73 6.45
C TYR A 172 -13.33 0.80 6.42
N GLN A 173 -12.19 1.48 6.22
CA GLN A 173 -12.16 2.94 6.06
C GLN A 173 -13.05 3.39 4.88
N TYR A 174 -12.98 2.70 3.74
CA TYR A 174 -13.88 2.97 2.62
C TYR A 174 -15.36 2.72 2.98
N MET A 175 -15.65 1.72 3.82
CA MET A 175 -17.03 1.46 4.25
C MET A 175 -17.60 2.61 5.09
N LEU A 176 -16.79 3.20 5.98
CA LEU A 176 -17.18 4.30 6.85
C LEU A 176 -17.34 5.62 6.09
N ASP A 177 -16.29 6.06 5.39
CA ASP A 177 -16.24 7.45 4.90
C ASP A 177 -16.57 7.59 3.41
N LYS A 178 -16.57 6.48 2.67
CA LYS A 178 -16.75 6.45 1.20
C LYS A 178 -15.73 7.27 0.41
N GLU A 179 -14.56 7.52 1.01
CA GLU A 179 -13.46 8.23 0.36
C GLU A 179 -12.97 7.46 -0.88
N PRO A 180 -12.94 8.09 -2.06
CA PRO A 180 -12.72 7.40 -3.34
C PRO A 180 -11.32 6.78 -3.47
N GLU A 181 -10.31 7.30 -2.78
CA GLU A 181 -8.93 6.81 -2.79
C GLU A 181 -8.85 5.38 -2.25
N PHE A 182 -9.64 5.07 -1.21
CA PHE A 182 -9.65 3.74 -0.58
C PHE A 182 -10.45 2.71 -1.39
N LYS A 183 -11.35 3.16 -2.28
CA LYS A 183 -12.22 2.27 -3.06
C LYS A 183 -11.40 1.34 -3.93
N GLY A 184 -11.43 0.03 -3.68
CA GLY A 184 -10.72 -0.96 -4.53
C GLY A 184 -9.23 -1.10 -4.20
N LEU A 185 -8.80 -0.59 -3.05
CA LEU A 185 -7.70 -1.23 -2.33
C LEU A 185 -8.18 -2.62 -1.87
N ALA A 186 -7.26 -3.58 -1.88
CA ALA A 186 -7.50 -4.93 -1.40
C ALA A 186 -6.59 -5.19 -0.21
N GLU A 187 -7.10 -5.90 0.79
CA GLU A 187 -6.33 -6.28 1.97
C GLU A 187 -6.50 -7.73 2.38
N TYR A 188 -5.49 -8.29 3.03
CA TYR A 188 -5.51 -9.67 3.51
C TYR A 188 -4.73 -9.83 4.80
N TYR A 189 -5.26 -10.65 5.71
CA TYR A 189 -4.66 -10.97 7.00
C TYR A 189 -4.13 -12.40 7.01
N ASP A 190 -2.89 -12.59 7.43
CA ASP A 190 -2.23 -13.90 7.62
C ASP A 190 -2.38 -14.89 6.44
N HIS A 191 -2.29 -14.40 5.19
CA HIS A 191 -2.45 -15.22 4.00
C HIS A 191 -1.16 -15.34 3.18
N PRO A 192 -0.76 -16.57 2.79
CA PRO A 192 0.43 -16.76 1.97
C PRO A 192 0.21 -16.26 0.55
N TRP A 193 1.24 -15.62 -0.01
CA TRP A 193 1.27 -15.10 -1.37
C TRP A 193 1.58 -16.22 -2.37
N ILE A 194 0.65 -17.16 -2.52
CA ILE A 194 0.85 -18.40 -3.30
C ILE A 194 1.02 -18.21 -4.82
N LYS A 195 0.77 -17.00 -5.34
CA LYS A 195 0.84 -16.70 -6.78
C LYS A 195 2.08 -15.90 -7.20
N THR A 196 2.89 -15.44 -6.24
CA THR A 196 4.14 -14.73 -6.56
C THR A 196 5.18 -15.70 -7.08
N MET A 197 6.19 -15.17 -7.78
CA MET A 197 7.37 -15.95 -8.15
C MET A 197 8.01 -16.57 -6.90
N ALA A 198 8.53 -17.78 -7.05
CA ALA A 198 9.39 -18.37 -6.04
C ALA A 198 10.64 -17.49 -5.89
N PHE A 199 10.80 -16.88 -4.72
CA PHE A 199 12.07 -16.36 -4.25
C PHE A 199 12.71 -17.42 -3.34
N ASP A 200 14.01 -17.32 -3.04
CA ASP A 200 14.67 -18.21 -2.08
C ASP A 200 14.01 -18.13 -0.70
N GLY A 201 13.07 -19.04 -0.43
CA GLY A 201 12.29 -19.10 0.81
C GLY A 201 10.82 -19.46 0.59
N PRO A 202 10.02 -19.44 1.68
CA PRO A 202 8.59 -19.69 1.58
C PRO A 202 7.86 -18.52 0.91
N PRO A 203 6.65 -18.75 0.36
CA PRO A 203 5.77 -17.66 -0.04
C PRO A 203 5.61 -16.67 1.13
N PRO A 204 5.77 -15.36 0.89
CA PRO A 204 5.53 -14.38 1.94
C PRO A 204 4.13 -14.54 2.55
N GLN A 205 4.03 -14.40 3.87
CA GLN A 205 2.77 -14.45 4.61
C GLN A 205 2.76 -13.35 5.68
N PRO A 206 2.61 -12.08 5.32
CA PRO A 206 2.49 -11.01 6.31
C PRO A 206 1.25 -11.18 7.17
N ASP A 207 1.26 -10.62 8.38
CA ASP A 207 0.09 -10.63 9.26
C ASP A 207 -1.04 -9.74 8.69
N HIS A 208 -0.67 -8.69 7.95
CA HIS A 208 -1.58 -7.90 7.11
C HIS A 208 -0.85 -7.36 5.88
N THR A 209 -1.54 -7.36 4.74
CA THR A 209 -1.03 -6.88 3.45
C THR A 209 -2.05 -5.96 2.78
N TYR A 210 -1.57 -4.92 2.13
CA TYR A 210 -2.35 -4.02 1.28
C TYR A 210 -1.82 -4.04 -0.15
N GLY A 211 -2.75 -3.99 -1.10
CA GLY A 211 -2.48 -3.91 -2.53
C GLY A 211 -3.69 -3.36 -3.29
N PHE A 212 -3.71 -3.58 -4.60
CA PHE A 212 -4.80 -3.15 -5.46
C PHE A 212 -5.68 -4.33 -5.86
N HIS A 213 -6.99 -4.12 -5.81
CA HIS A 213 -7.92 -5.05 -6.43
C HIS A 213 -7.79 -4.99 -7.96
N PRO A 214 -7.90 -6.11 -8.71
CA PRO A 214 -7.78 -6.13 -10.17
C PRO A 214 -8.74 -5.20 -10.91
N SER A 215 -9.85 -4.81 -10.28
CA SER A 215 -10.82 -3.85 -10.83
C SER A 215 -10.25 -2.44 -11.02
N LYS A 216 -9.12 -2.11 -10.36
CA LYS A 216 -8.38 -0.85 -10.57
C LYS A 216 -7.69 -0.78 -11.93
N PHE A 217 -7.55 -1.89 -12.63
CA PHE A 217 -6.92 -1.95 -13.93
C PHE A 217 -7.98 -2.12 -15.03
N THR A 218 -7.75 -1.54 -16.21
CA THR A 218 -8.64 -1.76 -17.36
C THR A 218 -8.52 -3.20 -17.86
N LYS A 219 -9.50 -3.67 -18.66
CA LYS A 219 -9.40 -4.99 -19.31
C LYS A 219 -8.14 -5.10 -20.17
N PHE A 220 -7.71 -4.00 -20.78
CA PHE A 220 -6.51 -3.90 -21.60
C PHE A 220 -5.24 -4.00 -20.75
N GLN A 221 -5.14 -3.22 -19.67
CA GLN A 221 -4.03 -3.28 -18.72
C GLN A 221 -3.85 -4.69 -18.12
N ARG A 222 -4.95 -5.32 -17.68
CA ARG A 222 -4.92 -6.71 -17.18
C ARG A 222 -4.38 -7.69 -18.22
N ARG A 223 -4.71 -7.50 -19.50
CA ARG A 223 -4.24 -8.36 -20.59
C ARG A 223 -2.73 -8.21 -20.79
N LYS A 224 -2.23 -6.97 -20.83
CA LYS A 224 -0.79 -6.67 -20.98
C LYS A 224 0.03 -7.21 -19.82
N LEU A 225 -0.49 -7.11 -18.60
CA LEU A 225 0.13 -7.68 -17.40
C LEU A 225 0.27 -9.20 -17.47
N ASN A 226 -0.77 -9.88 -17.96
CA ASN A 226 -0.80 -11.34 -18.10
C ASN A 226 -0.02 -11.86 -19.32
N MET A 227 0.47 -10.97 -20.19
CA MET A 227 1.36 -11.32 -21.28
C MET A 227 2.79 -11.42 -20.75
N ASN A 228 3.07 -12.48 -20.00
CA ASN A 228 4.42 -12.80 -19.57
C ASN A 228 4.90 -14.10 -20.28
N PRO A 229 5.96 -14.06 -21.09
CA PRO A 229 6.50 -15.24 -21.76
C PRO A 229 6.88 -16.38 -20.81
N SER A 230 7.25 -16.09 -19.56
CA SER A 230 7.58 -17.13 -18.56
C SER A 230 6.35 -17.79 -17.93
N GLY A 231 5.13 -17.26 -18.16
CA GLY A 231 3.90 -17.73 -17.52
C GLY A 231 3.77 -17.34 -16.03
N GLU A 232 4.75 -16.61 -15.48
CA GLU A 232 4.76 -16.21 -14.07
C GLU A 232 3.92 -14.93 -13.84
N PHE A 233 3.11 -14.90 -12.79
CA PHE A 233 2.28 -13.74 -12.44
C PHE A 233 2.94 -12.90 -11.34
N TYR A 234 4.08 -12.28 -11.67
CA TYR A 234 4.91 -11.54 -10.69
C TYR A 234 4.12 -10.58 -9.80
N HIS A 235 3.14 -9.87 -10.38
CA HIS A 235 2.37 -8.83 -9.71
C HIS A 235 1.25 -9.35 -8.81
N VAL A 236 1.00 -10.65 -8.75
CA VAL A 236 -0.18 -11.23 -8.11
C VAL A 236 0.24 -11.94 -6.83
N ALA A 237 -0.10 -11.38 -5.67
CA ALA A 237 0.03 -12.10 -4.40
C ALA A 237 -1.09 -13.14 -4.24
N LYS A 238 -2.31 -12.72 -4.55
CA LYS A 238 -3.54 -13.53 -4.55
C LYS A 238 -4.44 -13.07 -5.69
N HIS A 239 -5.43 -13.89 -6.06
CA HIS A 239 -6.30 -13.64 -7.22
C HIS A 239 -6.87 -12.21 -7.32
N ASP A 240 -7.08 -11.57 -6.18
CA ASP A 240 -7.67 -10.25 -5.98
C ASP A 240 -6.77 -9.25 -5.23
N LEU A 241 -5.48 -9.59 -5.03
CA LEU A 241 -4.48 -8.72 -4.40
C LEU A 241 -3.28 -8.58 -5.32
N TRP A 242 -3.21 -7.46 -6.05
CA TRP A 242 -2.17 -7.15 -7.03
C TRP A 242 -1.26 -6.03 -6.52
N PHE A 243 0.03 -6.11 -6.86
CA PHE A 243 1.07 -5.17 -6.45
C PHE A 243 1.00 -4.81 -4.95
N PRO A 244 1.28 -5.76 -4.05
CA PRO A 244 1.39 -5.46 -2.63
C PRO A 244 2.36 -4.31 -2.40
N PHE A 245 1.97 -3.32 -1.59
CA PHE A 245 2.79 -2.13 -1.35
C PHE A 245 2.95 -1.77 0.13
N LEU A 246 2.19 -2.41 1.01
CA LEU A 246 2.32 -2.24 2.46
C LEU A 246 2.08 -3.57 3.16
N THR A 247 2.91 -3.89 4.15
CA THR A 247 2.75 -5.06 5.00
C THR A 247 2.93 -4.72 6.47
N SER A 248 2.36 -5.52 7.37
CA SER A 248 2.69 -5.45 8.79
C SER A 248 2.98 -6.82 9.38
N HIS A 249 3.87 -6.84 10.37
CA HIS A 249 4.34 -8.03 11.06
C HIS A 249 4.35 -7.78 12.57
N CYS A 250 3.46 -8.45 13.30
CA CYS A 250 3.36 -8.44 14.75
C CYS A 250 4.31 -9.50 15.31
N LYS A 251 5.12 -9.16 16.31
CA LYS A 251 6.02 -10.10 16.99
C LYS A 251 6.07 -9.78 18.48
N CYS A 252 6.34 -10.78 19.33
CA CYS A 252 6.56 -10.55 20.76
C CYS A 252 7.99 -10.91 21.18
N GLY A 253 8.68 -9.95 21.81
CA GLY A 253 10.05 -10.12 22.28
C GLY A 253 11.13 -9.86 21.21
N ARG A 254 12.35 -9.52 21.66
CA ARG A 254 13.44 -9.00 20.81
C ARG A 254 13.85 -9.95 19.68
N ARG A 255 14.05 -11.24 19.98
CA ARG A 255 14.43 -12.23 18.96
C ARG A 255 13.31 -12.45 17.94
N ALA A 256 12.05 -12.42 18.37
CA ALA A 256 10.92 -12.53 17.45
C ALA A 256 10.84 -11.29 16.55
N ARG A 257 11.15 -10.10 17.07
CA ARG A 257 11.19 -8.88 16.26
C ARG A 257 12.20 -8.97 15.12
N GLU A 258 13.44 -9.44 15.37
CA GLU A 258 14.42 -9.66 14.29
C GLU A 258 13.90 -10.62 13.21
N ILE A 259 13.17 -11.65 13.62
CA ILE A 259 12.52 -12.61 12.72
C ILE A 259 11.43 -11.91 11.88
N GLY A 260 10.61 -11.06 12.51
CA GLY A 260 9.61 -10.24 11.81
C GLY A 260 10.23 -9.25 10.84
N GLU A 261 11.35 -8.61 11.20
CA GLU A 261 12.07 -7.71 10.31
C GLU A 261 12.65 -8.43 9.08
N ARG A 262 13.13 -9.67 9.23
CA ARG A 262 13.58 -10.50 8.10
C ARG A 262 12.42 -10.89 7.19
N ALA A 263 11.28 -11.29 7.78
CA ALA A 263 10.07 -11.63 7.02
C ALA A 263 9.49 -10.42 6.27
N ALA A 264 9.54 -9.23 6.89
CA ALA A 264 9.14 -7.97 6.27
C ALA A 264 10.01 -7.60 5.08
N LEU A 265 11.34 -7.72 5.24
CA LEU A 265 12.29 -7.52 4.14
C LEU A 265 12.03 -8.49 2.99
N HIS A 266 11.90 -9.79 3.27
CA HIS A 266 11.58 -10.79 2.25
C HIS A 266 10.28 -10.48 1.50
N SER A 267 9.22 -10.15 2.24
CA SER A 267 7.92 -9.80 1.64
C SER A 267 8.03 -8.62 0.68
N MET A 268 8.75 -7.56 1.07
CA MET A 268 8.91 -6.38 0.22
C MET A 268 9.88 -6.61 -0.94
N THR A 269 10.91 -7.44 -0.78
CA THR A 269 11.76 -7.86 -1.90
C THR A 269 10.96 -8.58 -2.97
N VAL A 270 10.11 -9.54 -2.60
CA VAL A 270 9.22 -10.23 -3.55
C VAL A 270 8.27 -9.26 -4.26
N ALA A 271 7.65 -8.35 -3.51
CA ALA A 271 6.75 -7.35 -4.08
C ALA A 271 7.48 -6.39 -5.05
N MET A 272 8.66 -5.89 -4.67
CA MET A 272 9.45 -4.97 -5.50
C MET A 272 10.03 -5.64 -6.74
N GLN A 273 10.39 -6.93 -6.69
CA GLN A 273 10.80 -7.68 -7.88
C GLN A 273 9.74 -7.65 -8.96
N ALA A 274 8.46 -7.74 -8.59
CA ALA A 274 7.36 -7.64 -9.54
C ALA A 274 7.27 -6.26 -10.22
N ILE A 275 7.45 -5.20 -9.43
CA ILE A 275 7.43 -3.81 -9.91
C ILE A 275 8.63 -3.56 -10.83
N VAL A 276 9.84 -3.97 -10.43
CA VAL A 276 11.05 -3.82 -11.24
C VAL A 276 10.94 -4.57 -12.56
N ASN A 277 10.43 -5.80 -12.55
CA ASN A 277 10.20 -6.56 -13.78
C ASN A 277 9.19 -5.87 -14.72
N LEU A 278 8.11 -5.31 -14.18
CA LEU A 278 7.16 -4.51 -14.96
C LEU A 278 7.84 -3.32 -15.63
N TYR A 279 8.58 -2.51 -14.86
CA TYR A 279 9.24 -1.31 -15.38
C TYR A 279 10.36 -1.65 -16.37
N ARG A 280 11.06 -2.78 -16.19
CA ARG A 280 12.05 -3.27 -17.17
C ARG A 280 11.41 -3.61 -18.51
N ARG A 281 10.25 -4.26 -18.51
CA ARG A 281 9.51 -4.59 -19.73
C ARG A 281 9.08 -3.34 -20.50
N ALA A 282 8.83 -2.24 -19.80
CA ALA A 282 8.55 -0.93 -20.38
C ALA A 282 9.82 -0.08 -20.66
N ASN A 283 11.02 -0.61 -20.42
CA ASN A 283 12.29 0.13 -20.52
C ASN A 283 12.36 1.41 -19.64
N ARG A 284 11.70 1.38 -18.48
CA ARG A 284 11.58 2.50 -17.52
C ARG A 284 12.16 2.18 -16.14
N ALA A 285 12.95 1.12 -16.02
CA ALA A 285 13.49 0.65 -14.73
C ALA A 285 14.21 1.74 -13.93
N TRP A 286 14.89 2.69 -14.60
CA TRP A 286 15.61 3.78 -13.93
C TRP A 286 14.71 4.68 -13.08
N GLU A 287 13.41 4.78 -13.37
CA GLU A 287 12.44 5.53 -12.55
C GLU A 287 12.24 4.95 -11.16
N LEU A 288 12.69 3.72 -10.94
CA LEU A 288 12.64 3.05 -9.63
C LEU A 288 13.92 3.28 -8.82
N HIS A 289 15.00 3.76 -9.44
CA HIS A 289 16.33 3.85 -8.83
C HIS A 289 16.30 4.74 -7.58
N ARG A 290 16.55 4.13 -6.42
CA ARG A 290 16.55 4.74 -5.08
C ARG A 290 15.21 5.33 -4.65
N THR A 291 14.13 4.92 -5.31
CA THR A 291 12.79 5.42 -4.97
C THR A 291 11.99 4.42 -4.15
N ILE A 292 11.27 4.90 -3.15
CA ILE A 292 10.45 4.02 -2.29
C ILE A 292 9.27 3.48 -3.10
N ARG A 293 9.08 2.16 -3.06
CA ARG A 293 7.97 1.48 -3.75
C ARG A 293 7.19 0.50 -2.89
N GLY A 294 7.61 0.30 -1.65
CA GLY A 294 6.90 -0.50 -0.68
C GLY A 294 7.20 -0.07 0.74
N PHE A 295 6.30 -0.43 1.66
CA PHE A 295 6.41 -0.13 3.07
C PHE A 295 6.21 -1.38 3.90
N SER A 296 6.83 -1.43 5.08
CA SER A 296 6.50 -2.45 6.07
C SER A 296 6.50 -1.87 7.47
N ILE A 297 5.59 -2.35 8.32
CA ILE A 297 5.58 -2.04 9.74
C ILE A 297 5.88 -3.31 10.53
N VAL A 298 6.89 -3.28 11.38
CA VAL A 298 7.17 -4.37 12.34
C VAL A 298 6.92 -3.83 13.73
N TYR A 299 6.11 -4.53 14.52
CA TYR A 299 5.70 -4.02 15.83
C TYR A 299 5.53 -5.12 16.86
N ASP A 300 5.60 -4.71 18.12
CA ASP A 300 5.39 -5.51 19.32
C ASP A 300 4.42 -4.79 20.26
N GLU A 301 4.34 -5.23 21.52
CA GLU A 301 3.42 -4.66 22.50
C GLU A 301 3.76 -3.23 22.94
N LYS A 302 4.97 -2.73 22.65
CA LYS A 302 5.43 -1.39 23.10
C LYS A 302 5.88 -0.48 21.98
N SER A 303 6.27 -1.01 20.83
CA SER A 303 6.95 -0.23 19.82
C SER A 303 6.66 -0.73 18.41
N ALA A 304 6.82 0.17 17.45
CA ALA A 304 6.74 -0.14 16.04
C ALA A 304 7.89 0.50 15.26
N VAL A 305 8.26 -0.10 14.13
CA VAL A 305 9.19 0.48 13.17
C VAL A 305 8.57 0.46 11.80
N ILE A 306 8.56 1.63 11.18
CA ILE A 306 8.10 1.85 9.82
C ILE A 306 9.34 1.85 8.92
N PHE A 307 9.33 0.98 7.91
CA PHE A 307 10.38 0.88 6.90
C PHE A 307 9.86 1.31 5.54
N GLY A 308 10.70 2.04 4.80
CA GLY A 308 10.54 2.28 3.36
C GLY A 308 11.47 1.36 2.58
N HIS A 309 10.96 0.71 1.55
CA HIS A 309 11.70 -0.26 0.73
C HIS A 309 11.87 0.27 -0.69
N TYR A 310 13.08 0.15 -1.22
CA TYR A 310 13.46 0.71 -2.51
C TYR A 310 14.45 -0.19 -3.25
N ALA A 311 14.59 0.06 -4.54
CA ALA A 311 15.50 -0.68 -5.41
C ALA A 311 16.59 0.25 -5.97
N GLU A 312 17.82 -0.23 -6.02
CA GLU A 312 18.88 0.37 -6.82
C GLU A 312 19.03 -0.37 -8.14
N ILE A 313 18.99 0.39 -9.21
CA ILE A 313 19.07 -0.11 -10.58
C ILE A 313 20.45 0.23 -11.13
N ASP A 314 21.20 -0.80 -11.54
CA ASP A 314 22.50 -0.68 -12.22
C ASP A 314 22.48 -1.56 -13.48
N GLY A 315 22.02 -0.97 -14.58
CA GLY A 315 21.75 -1.69 -15.82
C GLY A 315 20.76 -2.84 -15.60
N GLN A 316 21.23 -4.07 -15.82
CA GLN A 316 20.44 -5.30 -15.62
C GLN A 316 20.46 -5.82 -14.18
N ARG A 317 21.34 -5.29 -13.32
CA ARG A 317 21.37 -5.66 -11.91
C ARG A 317 20.36 -4.81 -11.13
N THR A 318 19.71 -5.45 -10.18
CA THR A 318 18.89 -4.76 -9.16
C THR A 318 19.35 -5.20 -7.79
N SER A 319 19.40 -4.26 -6.87
CA SER A 319 19.58 -4.53 -5.45
C SER A 319 18.46 -3.88 -4.66
N PHE A 320 17.99 -4.54 -3.62
CA PHE A 320 16.86 -4.11 -2.79
C PHE A 320 17.37 -3.70 -1.41
N TYR A 321 16.92 -2.55 -0.94
CA TYR A 321 17.33 -1.95 0.32
C TYR A 321 16.10 -1.47 1.07
N ARG A 322 16.30 -1.16 2.36
CA ARG A 322 15.28 -0.53 3.18
C ARG A 322 15.88 0.53 4.10
N ASP A 323 15.10 1.56 4.36
CA ASP A 323 15.43 2.61 5.32
C ASP A 323 14.39 2.64 6.44
N VAL A 324 14.84 3.00 7.64
CA VAL A 324 13.95 3.27 8.77
C VAL A 324 13.35 4.66 8.56
N ILE A 325 12.04 4.72 8.31
CA ILE A 325 11.30 5.98 8.20
C ILE A 325 11.06 6.55 9.59
N LYS A 326 10.58 5.72 10.52
CA LYS A 326 10.28 6.15 11.89
C LYS A 326 10.27 4.94 12.84
N LYS A 327 10.89 5.10 14.00
CA LYS A 327 10.65 4.27 15.19
C LYS A 327 9.58 4.96 16.02
N VAL A 328 8.60 4.19 16.50
CA VAL A 328 7.42 4.67 17.19
C VAL A 328 7.35 3.99 18.55
N ASP A 329 7.17 4.79 19.59
CA ASP A 329 6.79 4.31 20.91
C ASP A 329 5.25 4.24 21.00
N LEU A 330 4.70 3.03 21.16
CA LEU A 330 3.26 2.82 21.29
C LEU A 330 2.75 3.11 22.71
N THR A 331 3.66 3.24 23.68
CA THR A 331 3.35 3.64 25.06
C THR A 331 3.33 5.16 25.25
N ASP A 332 3.87 5.91 24.28
CA ASP A 332 3.82 7.37 24.29
C ASP A 332 2.48 7.88 23.74
N GLU A 333 1.74 8.62 24.57
CA GLU A 333 0.46 9.26 24.21
C GLU A 333 0.54 10.15 22.96
N THR A 334 1.70 10.74 22.70
CA THR A 334 1.94 11.62 21.55
C THR A 334 2.27 10.84 20.27
N GLU A 335 2.91 9.67 20.40
CA GLU A 335 3.38 8.88 19.26
C GLU A 335 2.48 7.70 18.89
N LYS A 336 1.64 7.18 19.81
CA LYS A 336 0.86 5.94 19.61
C LYS A 336 0.01 5.91 18.34
N TRP A 337 -0.47 7.06 17.86
CA TRP A 337 -1.27 7.17 16.64
C TRP A 337 -0.43 7.23 15.34
N THR A 338 0.89 7.23 15.42
CA THR A 338 1.78 7.45 14.28
C THR A 338 1.58 6.39 13.20
N CYS A 339 1.56 5.10 13.57
CA CYS A 339 1.36 4.01 12.61
C CYS A 339 -0.03 4.08 11.96
N TRP A 340 -1.09 4.26 12.74
CA TRP A 340 -2.46 4.44 12.22
C TRP A 340 -2.52 5.54 11.15
N ARG A 341 -1.98 6.73 11.48
CA ARG A 341 -1.96 7.89 10.58
C ARG A 341 -1.15 7.60 9.32
N PHE A 342 0.03 6.99 9.49
CA PHE A 342 0.92 6.62 8.40
C PHE A 342 0.23 5.68 7.42
N VAL A 343 -0.40 4.60 7.90
CA VAL A 343 -1.09 3.64 7.04
C VAL A 343 -2.22 4.30 6.26
N LEU A 344 -3.06 5.12 6.90
CA LEU A 344 -4.10 5.83 6.18
C LEU A 344 -3.55 6.85 5.17
N ASN A 345 -2.44 7.52 5.48
CA ASN A 345 -1.74 8.38 4.52
C ASN A 345 -1.20 7.59 3.32
N VAL A 346 -0.63 6.40 3.56
CA VAL A 346 -0.17 5.51 2.49
C VAL A 346 -1.36 5.07 1.63
N CYS A 347 -2.45 4.63 2.24
CA CYS A 347 -3.65 4.19 1.52
C CYS A 347 -4.32 5.33 0.75
N GLN A 348 -4.36 6.55 1.28
CA GLN A 348 -5.02 7.67 0.59
C GLN A 348 -4.13 8.32 -0.48
N TYR A 349 -2.90 8.69 -0.12
CA TYR A 349 -2.05 9.54 -0.96
C TYR A 349 -1.08 8.72 -1.81
N TYR A 350 -0.28 7.85 -1.16
CA TYR A 350 0.73 7.08 -1.87
C TYR A 350 0.09 6.09 -2.85
N SER A 351 -0.93 5.35 -2.43
CA SER A 351 -1.55 4.31 -3.26
C SER A 351 -2.14 4.89 -4.55
N SER A 352 -2.71 6.10 -4.48
CA SER A 352 -3.30 6.79 -5.63
C SER A 352 -2.23 7.17 -6.66
N SER A 353 -1.14 7.80 -6.21
CA SER A 353 0.00 8.15 -7.09
C SER A 353 0.66 6.91 -7.65
N PHE A 354 0.85 5.88 -6.82
CA PHE A 354 1.50 4.64 -7.23
C PHE A 354 0.66 3.86 -8.25
N LEU A 355 -0.67 3.80 -8.07
CA LEU A 355 -1.58 3.18 -9.03
C LEU A 355 -1.50 3.87 -10.39
N GLN A 356 -1.48 5.20 -10.42
CA GLN A 356 -1.37 5.95 -11.67
C GLN A 356 -0.07 5.61 -12.40
N GLN A 357 1.07 5.62 -11.70
CA GLN A 357 2.37 5.26 -12.29
C GLN A 357 2.36 3.83 -12.84
N LEU A 358 1.78 2.87 -12.10
CA LEU A 358 1.62 1.50 -12.58
C LEU A 358 0.79 1.46 -13.86
N GLN A 359 -0.36 2.13 -13.90
CA GLN A 359 -1.24 2.18 -15.06
C GLN A 359 -0.53 2.76 -16.29
N GLU A 360 0.19 3.88 -16.13
CA GLU A 360 0.97 4.51 -17.20
C GLU A 360 2.03 3.56 -17.78
N VAL A 361 2.81 2.89 -16.91
CA VAL A 361 3.82 1.91 -17.34
C VAL A 361 3.18 0.71 -18.03
N ILE A 362 2.03 0.23 -17.55
CA ILE A 362 1.32 -0.90 -18.17
C ILE A 362 0.77 -0.51 -19.55
N ASP A 363 0.28 0.72 -19.71
CA ASP A 363 -0.29 1.19 -20.97
C ASP A 363 0.75 1.27 -22.10
N GLU A 364 2.03 1.46 -21.75
CA GLU A 364 3.16 1.47 -22.69
C GLU A 364 3.66 0.08 -23.09
N LEU A 365 3.28 -0.99 -22.37
CA LEU A 365 3.66 -2.34 -22.76
C LEU A 365 3.04 -2.72 -24.12
N PRO A 366 3.67 -3.57 -24.93
CA PRO A 366 3.08 -4.04 -26.19
C PRO A 366 1.76 -4.78 -25.95
N ASP A 367 0.73 -4.53 -26.78
CA ASP A 367 -0.50 -5.33 -26.74
C ASP A 367 -0.30 -6.64 -27.52
N PRO A 368 -0.56 -7.82 -26.90
CA PRO A 368 -0.58 -9.10 -27.63
C PRO A 368 -1.55 -9.13 -28.82
N ALA A 369 -2.63 -8.36 -28.80
CA ALA A 369 -3.58 -8.31 -29.92
C ALA A 369 -2.97 -7.64 -31.16
N GLU A 370 -2.19 -6.56 -30.98
CA GLU A 370 -1.50 -5.86 -32.08
C GLU A 370 -0.35 -6.71 -32.65
N ALA A 371 0.36 -7.45 -31.79
CA ALA A 371 1.44 -8.35 -32.23
C ALA A 371 0.95 -9.53 -33.09
N ALA A 372 -0.32 -9.95 -32.93
CA ALA A 372 -0.92 -11.02 -33.72
C ALA A 372 -1.34 -10.57 -35.14
N GLU A 373 -1.60 -9.28 -35.34
CA GLU A 373 -2.02 -8.72 -36.65
C GLU A 373 -0.83 -8.49 -37.62
N VAL A 374 0.41 -8.47 -37.13
CA VAL A 374 1.62 -8.19 -37.93
C VAL A 374 2.16 -9.44 -38.67
N ARG A 375 1.50 -10.61 -38.59
CA ARG A 375 1.89 -11.75 -39.46
C ARG A 375 1.49 -11.46 -40.91
N PRO A 376 2.43 -11.27 -41.86
CA PRO A 376 2.07 -11.21 -43.27
C PRO A 376 1.57 -12.61 -43.65
N GLY A 377 0.33 -12.71 -44.13
CA GLY A 377 -0.12 -13.91 -44.82
C GLY A 377 0.84 -14.21 -45.98
N PRO A 378 1.09 -15.49 -46.31
CA PRO A 378 1.91 -15.81 -47.47
C PRO A 378 1.25 -15.19 -48.70
N ALA A 379 1.93 -14.22 -49.30
CA ALA A 379 1.54 -13.66 -50.59
C ALA A 379 1.49 -14.82 -51.59
N GLY A 380 0.31 -15.01 -52.20
CA GLY A 380 0.07 -16.07 -53.16
C GLY A 380 1.01 -15.98 -54.35
N GLY A 381 1.61 -17.12 -54.69
CA GLY A 381 2.06 -17.43 -56.04
C GLY A 381 1.11 -18.48 -56.61
N GLY A 382 0.12 -18.02 -57.38
CA GLY A 382 -0.72 -18.90 -58.19
C GLY A 382 0.07 -19.50 -59.34
N GLY A 383 -0.17 -20.78 -59.60
CA GLY A 383 0.36 -21.54 -60.73
C GLY A 383 -0.42 -22.82 -60.86
N ASP A 384 -1.51 -22.73 -61.62
CA ASP A 384 -2.44 -23.79 -62.01
C ASP A 384 -1.75 -24.84 -62.90
N SER A 385 -2.19 -26.11 -62.80
CA SER A 385 -2.28 -27.12 -63.87
C SER A 385 -2.31 -28.57 -63.34
N THR A 386 -3.54 -29.09 -63.26
CA THR A 386 -4.01 -30.36 -63.85
C THR A 386 -3.11 -31.59 -63.92
N ASP A 387 -3.65 -32.67 -63.32
CA ASP A 387 -3.98 -33.97 -63.95
C ASP A 387 -3.24 -35.24 -63.48
N ALA A 388 -4.06 -36.30 -63.46
CA ALA A 388 -3.75 -37.72 -63.43
C ALA A 388 -3.24 -38.38 -62.12
N ALA A 389 -4.17 -39.07 -61.44
CA ALA A 389 -3.89 -40.36 -60.82
C ALA A 389 -3.55 -41.40 -61.92
N PRO A 390 -2.75 -42.44 -61.62
CA PRO A 390 -3.41 -43.72 -61.35
C PRO A 390 -2.80 -44.58 -60.22
N SER A 391 -3.70 -45.34 -59.60
CA SER A 391 -3.65 -46.72 -59.13
C SER A 391 -2.33 -47.41 -58.70
N ILE A 392 -2.33 -47.81 -57.41
CA ILE A 392 -2.10 -49.17 -56.86
C ILE A 392 -0.84 -49.93 -57.32
N GLU A 393 0.05 -50.22 -56.35
CA GLU A 393 0.66 -51.55 -56.19
C GLU A 393 0.85 -51.88 -54.70
N ILE A 394 0.68 -53.17 -54.38
CA ILE A 394 0.54 -53.82 -53.07
C ILE A 394 1.90 -54.37 -52.60
N LEU A 395 1.99 -54.76 -51.32
CA LEU A 395 2.93 -55.68 -50.62
C LEU A 395 3.81 -54.91 -49.62
N ASP A 396 3.90 -55.23 -48.32
CA ASP A 396 3.40 -56.31 -47.46
C ASP A 396 3.25 -55.74 -46.03
#